data_AF-A0A3Q4I2A8-F1
#
_entry.id   AF-A0A3Q4I2A8-F1
#
_cell.length_a   1.000
_cell.length_b   1.000
_cell.length_c   1.000
_cell.angle_alpha   90.00
_cell.angle_beta   90.00
_cell.angle_gamma   90.00
#
_symmetry.space_group_name_H-M   'P 1'
#
loop_
_entity.id
_entity.type
_entity.pdbx_description
1 polymer ?
#
loop_
_entity_poly.entity_id
_entity_poly.type
_entity_poly.pdbx_seq_one_letter_code
_entity_poly.pdbx_strand_id
1 'polypeptide(L)'
;MDRKMADRRLIRLSQLPERMAREKLEDSDWVTFAVLVNKATPQSNSSGKTFSIWKLNDLHNLEVFVSLFLFGEVHKEHWKTETGTVVGLLNPNSMKQKEGYDGVSLTVDHPQKVLLMGEAQDYGICKGVKRNGEPCSQIVNMYECPYCQYHVKAQYKKMSSKRAELQSSFSGRAPSKVMGKGKAGGLRERICQDGFYYGGVSSAACAASL
;
A
#
# COMPACT_ATOMS: atom_id res chain seq x y z
N MET A 1 15.86 -12.74 11.19
CA MET A 1 15.54 -12.31 9.80
C MET A 1 16.76 -12.37 8.91
N ASP A 2 17.93 -11.96 9.40
CA ASP A 2 19.18 -11.87 8.62
C ASP A 2 19.54 -13.15 7.87
N ARG A 3 19.43 -14.33 8.49
CA ARG A 3 19.69 -15.61 7.81
C ARG A 3 18.69 -15.93 6.67
N LYS A 4 17.46 -15.43 6.74
CA LYS A 4 16.44 -15.62 5.68
C LYS A 4 16.58 -14.56 4.58
N MET A 5 17.33 -13.50 4.81
CA MET A 5 17.53 -12.39 3.87
C MET A 5 18.95 -12.36 3.31
N ALA A 6 19.88 -13.08 3.93
CA ALA A 6 21.25 -13.25 3.46
C ALA A 6 21.24 -13.77 2.02
N ASP A 7 22.05 -13.13 1.18
CA ASP A 7 22.25 -13.46 -0.24
C ASP A 7 20.99 -13.34 -1.13
N ARG A 8 19.90 -12.75 -0.62
CA ARG A 8 18.67 -12.50 -1.38
C ARG A 8 18.53 -11.06 -1.80
N ARG A 9 18.05 -10.85 -3.02
CA ARG A 9 17.74 -9.53 -3.55
C ARG A 9 16.37 -9.06 -3.02
N LEU A 10 16.34 -7.97 -2.27
CA LEU A 10 15.08 -7.35 -1.87
C LEU A 10 14.47 -6.58 -3.04
N ILE A 11 13.25 -6.96 -3.43
CA ILE A 11 12.45 -6.28 -4.47
C ILE A 11 11.18 -5.74 -3.82
N ARG A 12 10.95 -4.43 -3.95
CA ARG A 12 9.69 -3.82 -3.49
C ARG A 12 8.53 -4.29 -4.35
N LEU A 13 7.40 -4.60 -3.71
CA LEU A 13 6.19 -5.04 -4.39
C LEU A 13 5.71 -4.01 -5.43
N SER A 14 5.82 -2.73 -5.11
CA SER A 14 5.52 -1.62 -6.02
C SER A 14 6.36 -1.59 -7.31
N GLN A 15 7.57 -2.15 -7.30
CA GLN A 15 8.45 -2.23 -8.47
C GLN A 15 8.24 -3.49 -9.29
N LEU A 16 7.48 -4.45 -8.77
CA LEU A 16 7.37 -5.78 -9.34
C LEU A 16 6.79 -5.79 -10.77
N PRO A 17 5.73 -5.02 -11.11
CA PRO A 17 5.22 -4.98 -12.48
C PRO A 17 6.29 -4.58 -13.50
N GLU A 18 7.05 -3.52 -13.20
CA GLU A 18 8.09 -3.04 -14.10
C GLU A 18 9.33 -3.94 -14.15
N ARG A 19 9.65 -4.63 -13.05
CA ARG A 19 10.80 -5.55 -13.02
C ARG A 19 10.50 -6.84 -13.77
N MET A 20 9.30 -7.39 -13.62
CA MET A 20 8.90 -8.61 -14.34
C MET A 20 8.80 -8.39 -15.86
N ALA A 21 8.54 -7.16 -16.31
CA ALA A 21 8.56 -6.83 -17.72
C ALA A 21 9.99 -6.74 -18.31
N ARG A 22 11.00 -6.45 -17.47
CA ARG A 22 12.39 -6.20 -17.90
C ARG A 22 13.33 -7.37 -17.66
N GLU A 23 13.09 -8.12 -16.59
CA GLU A 23 13.99 -9.14 -16.06
C GLU A 23 13.22 -10.45 -15.88
N LYS A 24 13.87 -11.59 -16.17
CA LYS A 24 13.37 -12.90 -15.77
C LYS A 24 13.73 -13.12 -14.30
N LEU A 25 12.77 -12.90 -13.41
CA LEU A 25 12.96 -13.05 -11.96
C LEU A 25 13.03 -14.52 -11.50
N GLU A 26 12.78 -15.49 -12.40
CA GLU A 26 12.83 -16.93 -12.11
C GLU A 26 14.26 -17.42 -11.82
N ASP A 27 15.27 -16.76 -12.39
CA ASP A 27 16.69 -17.14 -12.26
C ASP A 27 17.40 -16.43 -11.09
N SER A 28 16.66 -15.61 -10.31
CA SER A 28 17.22 -14.79 -9.23
C SER A 28 16.64 -15.21 -7.88
N ASP A 29 17.48 -15.23 -6.83
CA ASP A 29 16.99 -15.37 -5.45
C ASP A 29 16.56 -13.98 -4.94
N TRP A 30 15.26 -13.77 -4.79
CA TRP A 30 14.66 -12.52 -4.37
C TRP A 30 13.55 -12.69 -3.33
N VAL A 31 13.34 -11.61 -2.58
CA VAL A 31 12.34 -11.52 -1.53
C VAL A 31 11.55 -10.23 -1.68
N THR A 32 10.26 -10.29 -1.38
CA THR A 32 9.42 -9.10 -1.26
C THR A 32 8.60 -9.12 0.01
N PHE A 33 8.22 -7.95 0.47
CA PHE A 33 7.39 -7.77 1.67
C PHE A 33 6.11 -7.06 1.30
N ALA A 34 5.02 -7.46 1.93
CA ALA A 34 3.72 -6.90 1.70
C ALA A 34 2.82 -7.06 2.92
N VAL A 35 1.73 -6.32 2.92
CA VAL A 35 0.64 -6.45 3.88
C VAL A 35 -0.54 -7.12 3.18
N LEU A 36 -1.17 -8.07 3.88
CA LEU A 36 -2.40 -8.73 3.43
C LEU A 36 -3.58 -7.75 3.52
N VAL A 37 -4.00 -7.18 2.39
CA VAL A 37 -5.08 -6.18 2.35
C VAL A 37 -6.45 -6.84 2.28
N ASN A 38 -6.59 -7.89 1.47
CA ASN A 38 -7.86 -8.58 1.26
C ASN A 38 -7.60 -10.07 0.96
N LYS A 39 -8.53 -10.94 1.34
CA LYS A 39 -8.50 -12.37 1.05
C LYS A 39 -9.81 -12.82 0.41
N ALA A 40 -9.70 -13.72 -0.57
CA ALA A 40 -10.81 -14.46 -1.14
C ALA A 40 -10.48 -15.96 -1.14
N THR A 41 -11.49 -16.80 -0.93
CA THR A 41 -11.35 -18.28 -0.94
C THR A 41 -12.31 -18.92 -1.95
N PRO A 42 -12.11 -18.68 -3.25
CA PRO A 42 -12.93 -19.30 -4.28
C PRO A 42 -12.67 -20.81 -4.41
N GLN A 43 -13.62 -21.49 -5.03
CA GLN A 43 -13.46 -22.86 -5.53
C GLN A 43 -13.03 -22.83 -6.99
N SER A 44 -12.09 -23.68 -7.36
CA SER A 44 -11.64 -23.81 -8.74
C SER A 44 -12.72 -24.48 -9.59
N ASN A 45 -13.16 -23.80 -10.65
CA ASN A 45 -14.13 -24.35 -11.60
C ASN A 45 -13.59 -25.58 -12.35
N SER A 46 -12.27 -25.70 -12.53
CA SER A 46 -11.67 -26.80 -13.31
C SER A 46 -11.39 -28.04 -12.46
N SER A 47 -11.10 -27.85 -11.17
CA SER A 47 -10.56 -28.90 -10.30
C SER A 47 -11.40 -29.15 -9.06
N GLY A 48 -12.41 -28.32 -8.78
CA GLY A 48 -13.24 -28.36 -7.57
C GLY A 48 -12.49 -28.02 -6.26
N LYS A 49 -11.16 -27.88 -6.31
CA LYS A 49 -10.32 -27.60 -5.15
C LYS A 49 -10.45 -26.14 -4.72
N THR A 50 -10.51 -25.90 -3.41
CA THR A 50 -10.46 -24.56 -2.83
C THR A 50 -9.03 -24.02 -2.90
N PHE A 51 -8.92 -22.72 -3.15
CA PHE A 51 -7.66 -22.00 -3.11
C PHE A 51 -7.88 -20.62 -2.51
N SER A 52 -6.80 -19.97 -2.07
CA SER A 52 -6.88 -18.60 -1.56
C SER A 52 -6.25 -17.62 -2.54
N ILE A 53 -6.87 -16.45 -2.65
CA ILE A 53 -6.30 -15.29 -3.34
C ILE A 53 -6.09 -14.22 -2.30
N TRP A 54 -4.85 -13.78 -2.17
CA TRP A 54 -4.45 -12.67 -1.30
C TRP A 54 -4.15 -11.45 -2.13
N LYS A 55 -4.76 -10.32 -1.79
CA LYS A 55 -4.44 -9.02 -2.35
C LYS A 55 -3.41 -8.35 -1.45
N LEU A 56 -2.24 -8.07 -2.01
CA LEU A 56 -1.07 -7.61 -1.28
C LEU A 56 -0.67 -6.19 -1.71
N ASN A 57 -0.17 -5.41 -0.76
CA ASN A 57 0.35 -4.05 -0.97
C ASN A 57 1.53 -3.77 -0.02
N ASP A 58 2.53 -2.98 -0.43
CA ASP A 58 3.70 -2.65 0.41
C ASP A 58 3.54 -1.40 1.30
N LEU A 59 2.35 -0.78 1.33
CA LEU A 59 2.04 0.46 2.02
C LEU A 59 2.88 1.69 1.62
N HIS A 60 3.72 1.57 0.59
CA HIS A 60 4.45 2.70 0.02
C HIS A 60 3.75 3.23 -1.24
N ASN A 61 3.42 2.32 -2.17
CA ASN A 61 2.60 2.66 -3.33
C ASN A 61 1.23 1.99 -3.23
N LEU A 62 0.25 2.73 -2.70
CA LEU A 62 -1.12 2.27 -2.47
C LEU A 62 -1.93 2.04 -3.77
N GLU A 63 -1.36 2.33 -4.93
CA GLU A 63 -1.99 2.06 -6.24
C GLU A 63 -1.61 0.69 -6.81
N VAL A 64 -0.44 0.18 -6.44
CA VAL A 64 0.09 -1.07 -6.98
C VAL A 64 -0.29 -2.23 -6.07
N PHE A 65 -1.10 -3.14 -6.59
CA PHE A 65 -1.49 -4.37 -5.88
C PHE A 65 -0.97 -5.59 -6.61
N VAL A 66 -0.56 -6.59 -5.84
CA VAL A 66 -0.16 -7.90 -6.35
C VAL A 66 -1.10 -8.95 -5.79
N SER A 67 -1.54 -9.86 -6.66
CA SER A 67 -2.39 -10.98 -6.25
C SER A 67 -1.53 -12.21 -6.03
N LEU A 68 -1.58 -12.79 -4.83
CA LEU A 68 -0.91 -14.05 -4.50
C LEU A 68 -1.93 -15.18 -4.44
N PHE A 69 -1.72 -16.20 -5.25
CA PHE A 69 -2.53 -17.41 -5.30
C PHE A 69 -1.87 -18.51 -4.48
N LEU A 70 -2.59 -18.98 -3.46
CA LEU A 70 -2.17 -20.07 -2.59
C LEU A 70 -2.96 -21.32 -2.98
N PHE A 71 -2.25 -22.38 -3.35
CA PHE A 71 -2.83 -23.66 -3.74
C PHE A 71 -2.40 -24.77 -2.78
N GLY A 72 -3.16 -25.87 -2.73
CA GLY A 72 -2.75 -27.10 -2.05
C GLY A 72 -2.37 -26.90 -0.58
N GLU A 73 -1.17 -27.35 -0.21
CA GLU A 73 -0.66 -27.26 1.17
C GLU A 73 -0.46 -25.82 1.63
N VAL A 74 -0.04 -24.92 0.73
CA VAL A 74 0.13 -23.50 1.06
C VAL A 74 -1.21 -22.87 1.45
N HIS A 75 -2.28 -23.22 0.73
CA HIS A 75 -3.63 -22.80 1.09
C HIS A 75 -4.01 -23.33 2.47
N LYS A 76 -3.88 -24.64 2.71
CA LYS A 76 -4.26 -25.27 3.99
C LYS A 76 -3.55 -24.66 5.19
N GLU A 77 -2.28 -24.32 5.06
CA GLU A 77 -1.48 -23.74 6.14
C GLU A 77 -1.82 -22.27 6.40
N HIS A 78 -1.93 -21.46 5.34
CA HIS A 78 -1.96 -20.00 5.50
C HIS A 78 -3.34 -19.36 5.35
N TRP A 79 -4.37 -20.03 4.83
CA TRP A 79 -5.65 -19.38 4.47
C TRP A 79 -6.36 -18.62 5.60
N LYS A 80 -6.15 -19.02 6.85
CA LYS A 80 -6.75 -18.38 8.04
C LYS A 80 -6.06 -17.09 8.45
N THR A 81 -4.94 -16.72 7.82
CA THR A 81 -4.20 -15.49 8.13
C THR A 81 -5.12 -14.27 8.08
N GLU A 82 -4.91 -13.36 9.02
CA GLU A 82 -5.71 -12.15 9.20
C GLU A 82 -5.24 -11.04 8.25
N THR A 83 -6.20 -10.25 7.75
CA THR A 83 -5.87 -9.04 7.00
C THR A 83 -5.14 -8.05 7.89
N GLY A 84 -4.17 -7.32 7.35
CA GLY A 84 -3.26 -6.47 8.12
C GLY A 84 -1.96 -7.19 8.51
N THR A 85 -1.84 -8.49 8.27
CA THR A 85 -0.59 -9.22 8.50
C THR A 85 0.49 -8.83 7.49
N VAL A 86 1.69 -8.52 7.97
CA VAL A 86 2.91 -8.36 7.18
C VAL A 86 3.42 -9.75 6.81
N VAL A 87 3.61 -9.96 5.51
CA VAL A 87 4.07 -11.20 4.91
C VAL A 87 5.32 -10.95 4.06
N GLY A 88 6.32 -11.81 4.23
CA GLY A 88 7.47 -11.93 3.34
C GLY A 88 7.24 -13.07 2.35
N LEU A 89 7.45 -12.81 1.07
CA LEU A 89 7.38 -13.81 0.00
C LEU A 89 8.78 -14.05 -0.53
N LEU A 90 9.20 -15.31 -0.49
CA LEU A 90 10.51 -15.76 -0.92
C LEU A 90 10.39 -16.50 -2.25
N ASN A 91 11.08 -16.04 -3.28
CA ASN A 91 11.07 -16.63 -4.63
C ASN A 91 9.69 -17.08 -5.12
N PRO A 92 8.69 -16.16 -5.15
CA PRO A 92 7.39 -16.50 -5.71
C PRO A 92 7.47 -16.65 -7.23
N ASN A 93 6.67 -17.57 -7.75
CA ASN A 93 6.57 -17.86 -9.18
C ASN A 93 5.57 -16.91 -9.84
N SER A 94 5.91 -16.42 -11.03
CA SER A 94 5.01 -15.64 -11.88
C SER A 94 3.88 -16.51 -12.42
N MET A 95 2.65 -16.00 -12.40
CA MET A 95 1.53 -16.64 -13.10
C MET A 95 1.21 -15.89 -14.39
N LYS A 96 0.77 -16.64 -15.41
CA LYS A 96 0.20 -16.04 -16.62
C LYS A 96 -0.98 -15.15 -16.24
N GLN A 97 -0.93 -13.89 -16.65
CA GLN A 97 -2.02 -12.95 -16.44
C GLN A 97 -3.24 -13.42 -17.24
N LYS A 98 -4.41 -13.31 -16.61
CA LYS A 98 -5.68 -13.54 -17.30
C LYS A 98 -5.96 -12.37 -18.24
N GLU A 99 -6.51 -12.64 -19.41
CA GLU A 99 -6.91 -11.59 -20.36
C GLU A 99 -7.81 -10.55 -19.67
N GLY A 100 -7.43 -9.27 -19.78
CA GLY A 100 -8.11 -8.14 -19.14
C GLY A 100 -7.67 -7.82 -17.71
N TYR A 101 -6.73 -8.57 -17.12
CA TYR A 101 -6.14 -8.24 -15.82
C TYR A 101 -4.71 -7.70 -15.98
N ASP A 102 -4.53 -6.41 -15.72
CA ASP A 102 -3.25 -5.69 -15.82
C ASP A 102 -2.37 -5.83 -14.55
N GLY A 103 -2.87 -6.52 -13.52
CA GLY A 103 -2.14 -6.70 -12.26
C GLY A 103 -1.17 -7.86 -12.28
N VAL A 104 -0.17 -7.84 -11.40
CA VAL A 104 0.76 -8.96 -11.25
C VAL A 104 0.11 -10.08 -10.43
N SER A 105 0.23 -11.30 -10.92
CA SER A 105 -0.24 -12.52 -10.24
C SER A 105 0.95 -13.41 -9.92
N LEU A 106 1.07 -13.79 -8.66
CA LEU A 106 2.14 -14.64 -8.12
C LEU A 106 1.56 -15.91 -7.51
N THR A 107 2.38 -16.95 -7.40
CA THR A 107 2.08 -18.14 -6.61
C THR A 107 3.33 -18.66 -5.92
N VAL A 108 3.16 -19.56 -4.96
CA VAL A 108 4.26 -20.23 -4.26
C VAL A 108 3.99 -21.72 -4.23
N ASP A 109 5.06 -22.51 -4.30
CA ASP A 109 5.05 -23.97 -4.33
C ASP A 109 5.14 -24.59 -2.92
N HIS A 110 5.74 -23.90 -1.96
CA HIS A 110 5.99 -24.41 -0.61
C HIS A 110 5.54 -23.41 0.48
N PRO A 111 4.88 -23.87 1.57
CA PRO A 111 4.43 -22.98 2.64
C PRO A 111 5.51 -22.14 3.32
N GLN A 112 6.74 -22.67 3.43
CA GLN A 112 7.90 -21.97 4.00
C GLN A 112 8.36 -20.75 3.19
N LYS A 113 7.94 -20.62 1.93
CA LYS A 113 8.17 -19.44 1.10
C LYS A 113 7.25 -18.27 1.47
N VAL A 114 6.26 -18.51 2.34
CA VAL A 114 5.43 -17.47 2.96
C VAL A 114 5.89 -17.28 4.40
N LEU A 115 6.42 -16.10 4.70
CA LEU A 115 6.93 -15.74 6.01
C LEU A 115 5.97 -14.76 6.69
N LEU A 116 5.23 -15.20 7.69
CA LEU A 116 4.41 -14.32 8.52
C LEU A 116 5.32 -13.56 9.49
N MET A 117 5.28 -12.22 9.45
CA MET A 117 6.16 -11.37 10.27
C MET A 117 5.44 -10.76 11.48
N GLY A 118 4.16 -10.47 11.36
CA GLY A 118 3.36 -9.84 12.41
C GLY A 118 2.29 -8.92 11.83
N GLU A 119 1.70 -8.08 12.66
CA GLU A 119 0.68 -7.11 12.26
C GLU A 119 1.32 -5.79 11.78
N ALA A 120 0.75 -5.21 10.73
CA ALA A 120 1.17 -3.91 10.21
C ALA A 120 0.54 -2.79 11.04
N GLN A 121 1.29 -2.24 12.00
CA GLN A 121 0.82 -1.16 12.88
C GLN A 121 0.32 0.07 12.12
N ASP A 122 0.95 0.39 10.98
CA ASP A 122 0.60 1.56 10.16
C ASP A 122 -0.44 1.26 9.08
N TYR A 123 -0.95 0.03 8.99
CA TYR A 123 -2.02 -0.32 8.07
C TYR A 123 -3.36 0.21 8.59
N GLY A 124 -3.92 1.19 7.91
CA GLY A 124 -5.18 1.80 8.32
C GLY A 124 -6.11 2.13 7.18
N ILE A 125 -7.27 2.67 7.54
CA ILE A 125 -8.27 3.19 6.60
C ILE A 125 -8.24 4.72 6.65
N CYS A 126 -8.41 5.36 5.49
CA CYS A 126 -8.46 6.80 5.36
C CYS A 126 -9.48 7.43 6.32
N LYS A 127 -9.06 8.42 7.11
CA LYS A 127 -9.91 9.19 8.04
C LYS A 127 -10.87 10.17 7.34
N GLY A 128 -10.88 10.19 6.01
CA GLY A 128 -11.75 11.06 5.22
C GLY A 128 -13.20 10.56 5.19
N VAL A 129 -14.12 11.47 4.93
CA VAL A 129 -15.55 11.16 4.75
C VAL A 129 -15.91 11.34 3.28
N LYS A 130 -16.64 10.39 2.72
CA LYS A 130 -17.17 10.45 1.35
C LYS A 130 -18.25 11.54 1.25
N ARG A 131 -18.64 11.90 0.02
CA ARG A 131 -19.71 12.90 -0.20
C ARG A 131 -21.07 12.49 0.34
N ASN A 132 -21.33 11.19 0.43
CA ASN A 132 -22.57 10.62 1.00
C ASN A 132 -22.56 10.57 2.54
N GLY A 133 -21.50 11.07 3.21
CA GLY A 133 -21.39 11.05 4.67
C GLY A 133 -20.78 9.77 5.26
N GLU A 134 -20.55 8.73 4.45
CA GLU A 134 -19.91 7.50 4.91
C GLU A 134 -18.39 7.66 5.12
N PRO A 135 -17.77 6.90 6.04
CA PRO A 135 -16.32 6.84 6.13
C PRO A 135 -15.70 6.33 4.83
N CYS A 136 -14.52 6.86 4.50
CA CYS A 136 -13.74 6.35 3.38
C CYS A 136 -13.34 4.89 3.66
N SER A 137 -13.28 4.07 2.62
CA SER A 137 -12.87 2.66 2.71
C SER A 137 -11.49 2.41 2.08
N GLN A 138 -10.77 3.48 1.70
CA GLN A 138 -9.46 3.36 1.07
C GLN A 138 -8.39 3.13 2.12
N ILE A 139 -7.48 2.20 1.83
CA ILE A 139 -6.33 1.93 2.69
C ILE A 139 -5.36 3.11 2.69
N VAL A 140 -4.66 3.29 3.80
CA VAL A 140 -3.62 4.29 3.99
C VAL A 140 -2.50 3.73 4.83
N ASN A 141 -1.31 4.31 4.67
CA ASN A 141 -0.20 4.13 5.60
C ASN A 141 -0.31 5.24 6.65
N MET A 142 -0.69 4.91 7.88
CA MET A 142 -0.95 5.87 8.96
C MET A 142 0.31 6.65 9.37
N TYR A 143 1.50 6.06 9.23
CA TYR A 143 2.77 6.73 9.46
C TYR A 143 3.05 7.80 8.41
N GLU A 144 2.80 7.50 7.13
CA GLU A 144 3.03 8.48 6.06
C GLU A 144 1.90 9.51 5.92
N CYS A 145 0.64 9.06 5.96
CA CYS A 145 -0.53 9.92 5.87
C CYS A 145 -1.84 9.23 6.28
N PRO A 146 -2.64 9.83 7.19
CA PRO A 146 -3.94 9.27 7.56
C PRO A 146 -5.05 9.48 6.52
N TYR A 147 -4.77 10.11 5.37
CA TYR A 147 -5.73 10.39 4.30
C TYR A 147 -5.27 9.78 2.97
N CYS A 148 -6.22 9.21 2.21
CA CYS A 148 -5.95 8.70 0.87
C CYS A 148 -5.71 9.86 -0.12
N GLN A 149 -5.14 9.55 -1.29
CA GLN A 149 -4.79 10.58 -2.28
C GLN A 149 -5.96 11.49 -2.68
N TYR A 150 -7.17 10.94 -2.76
CA TYR A 150 -8.38 11.71 -3.05
C TYR A 150 -8.64 12.75 -1.95
N HIS A 151 -8.64 12.30 -0.69
CA HIS A 151 -8.91 13.18 0.45
C HIS A 151 -7.78 14.16 0.72
N VAL A 152 -6.52 13.81 0.44
CA VAL A 152 -5.39 14.76 0.46
C VAL A 152 -5.64 15.90 -0.54
N LYS A 153 -5.98 15.58 -1.80
CA LYS A 153 -6.30 16.59 -2.82
C LYS A 153 -7.53 17.44 -2.43
N ALA A 154 -8.55 16.81 -1.85
CA ALA A 154 -9.76 17.50 -1.41
C ALA A 154 -9.49 18.47 -0.25
N GLN A 155 -8.72 18.04 0.75
CA GLN A 155 -8.33 18.88 1.89
C GLN A 155 -7.48 20.07 1.44
N TYR A 156 -6.54 19.85 0.52
CA TYR A 156 -5.76 20.95 -0.05
C TYR A 156 -6.62 22.00 -0.75
N LYS A 157 -7.55 21.57 -1.61
CA LYS A 157 -8.45 22.50 -2.31
C LYS A 157 -9.28 23.32 -1.33
N LYS A 158 -9.84 22.67 -0.30
CA LYS A 158 -10.62 23.32 0.76
C LYS A 158 -9.80 24.32 1.57
N MET A 159 -8.52 24.03 1.80
CA MET A 159 -7.63 24.93 2.53
C MET A 159 -7.18 26.12 1.67
N SER A 160 -6.83 25.86 0.41
CA SER A 160 -6.44 26.90 -0.56
C SER A 160 -7.55 27.92 -0.79
N SER A 161 -8.81 27.49 -0.85
CA SER A 161 -9.95 28.39 -1.00
C SER A 161 -10.20 29.30 0.22
N LYS A 162 -9.59 29.02 1.39
CA LYS A 162 -9.77 29.78 2.63
C LYS A 162 -8.65 30.78 2.91
N ARG A 163 -7.53 30.74 2.17
CA ARG A 163 -6.47 31.76 2.27
C ARG A 163 -6.48 32.61 1.00
N ALA A 164 -6.86 33.88 1.12
CA ALA A 164 -6.78 34.85 0.03
C ALA A 164 -5.34 34.98 -0.53
N GLU A 165 -4.30 34.80 0.31
CA GLU A 165 -2.90 34.89 -0.12
C GLU A 165 -2.40 33.68 -0.94
N LEU A 166 -3.08 32.53 -0.92
CA LEU A 166 -2.77 31.39 -1.80
C LEU A 166 -3.45 31.50 -3.17
N GLN A 167 -4.40 32.43 -3.35
CA GLN A 167 -5.08 32.64 -4.63
C GLN A 167 -4.23 33.41 -5.64
N SER A 168 -3.22 34.17 -5.20
CA SER A 168 -2.36 34.96 -6.10
C SER A 168 -1.44 34.11 -6.98
N SER A 169 -1.25 32.82 -6.64
CA SER A 169 -0.37 31.90 -7.40
C SER A 169 -1.12 30.96 -8.36
N PHE A 170 -2.45 31.08 -8.50
CA PHE A 170 -3.24 30.16 -9.32
C PHE A 170 -4.06 30.90 -10.40
N SER A 171 -3.34 31.57 -11.30
CA SER A 171 -3.81 31.89 -12.65
C SER A 171 -3.05 31.01 -13.65
N GLY A 172 -3.32 29.70 -13.66
CA GLY A 172 -2.67 28.81 -14.62
C GLY A 172 -2.88 27.33 -14.36
N ARG A 173 -3.02 26.55 -15.44
CA ARG A 173 -3.13 25.09 -15.45
C ARG A 173 -2.13 24.42 -14.50
N ALA A 174 -2.58 23.37 -13.82
CA ALA A 174 -1.74 22.53 -12.95
C ALA A 174 -0.47 22.06 -13.70
N PRO A 175 0.74 22.33 -13.19
CA PRO A 175 1.96 21.95 -13.88
C PRO A 175 2.14 20.43 -13.78
N SER A 176 2.10 19.78 -14.94
CA SER A 176 2.65 18.45 -15.11
C SER A 176 4.18 18.54 -15.04
N LYS A 177 4.76 17.92 -14.00
CA LYS A 177 6.21 17.89 -13.68
C LYS A 177 6.79 19.23 -13.23
N VAL A 178 7.16 19.29 -11.95
CA VAL A 178 8.12 20.29 -11.44
C VAL A 178 9.37 19.54 -10.98
N MET A 179 10.37 19.50 -11.86
CA MET A 179 11.78 19.39 -11.51
C MET A 179 12.24 20.79 -11.11
N GLY A 180 12.66 21.00 -9.86
CA GLY A 180 13.17 22.31 -9.42
C GLY A 180 13.45 22.37 -7.93
N LYS A 181 14.71 22.62 -7.59
CA LYS A 181 15.27 22.73 -6.24
C LYS A 181 14.58 23.82 -5.41
N GLY A 182 13.92 23.42 -4.34
CA GLY A 182 13.39 24.28 -3.28
C GLY A 182 12.59 23.41 -2.31
N LYS A 183 12.92 23.42 -1.02
CA LYS A 183 12.32 22.58 0.04
C LYS A 183 10.85 22.96 0.32
N ALA A 184 9.98 22.85 -0.67
CA ALA A 184 8.54 22.85 -0.49
C ALA A 184 8.11 21.38 -0.60
N GLY A 185 8.00 20.73 0.56
CA GLY A 185 7.54 19.35 0.65
C GLY A 185 6.27 19.13 -0.16
N GLY A 186 6.17 17.94 -0.76
CA GLY A 186 5.07 17.59 -1.65
C GLY A 186 3.70 17.85 -1.00
N LEU A 187 2.64 17.94 -1.82
CA LEU A 187 1.26 18.13 -1.34
C LEU A 187 0.89 17.21 -0.16
N ARG A 188 1.38 15.98 -0.22
CA ARG A 188 1.23 14.94 0.81
C ARG A 188 2.00 15.30 2.09
N GLU A 189 3.26 15.71 1.97
CA GLU A 189 4.12 16.07 3.11
C GLU A 189 3.49 17.19 3.96
N ARG A 190 3.01 18.25 3.30
CA ARG A 190 2.31 19.37 3.96
C ARG A 190 1.01 19.00 4.67
N ILE A 191 0.32 17.94 4.25
CA ILE A 191 -0.98 17.56 4.84
C ILE A 191 -0.81 16.49 5.92
N CYS A 192 0.28 15.71 5.84
CA CYS A 192 0.39 14.46 6.55
C CYS A 192 1.49 14.46 7.64
N GLN A 193 2.52 15.32 7.53
CA GLN A 193 3.59 15.41 8.54
C GLN A 193 3.41 16.59 9.49
N ASP A 194 3.02 17.76 8.96
CA ASP A 194 2.62 18.88 9.79
C ASP A 194 1.18 18.65 10.21
N GLY A 195 0.96 18.33 11.49
CA GLY A 195 -0.38 18.36 12.07
C GLY A 195 -1.01 19.73 11.79
N PHE A 196 -1.87 19.82 10.78
CA PHE A 196 -2.56 21.06 10.46
C PHE A 196 -3.72 21.23 11.43
N TYR A 197 -3.42 21.85 12.57
CA TYR A 197 -4.36 22.24 13.61
C TYR A 197 -5.47 23.11 13.01
N TYR A 198 -6.72 22.64 13.11
CA TYR A 198 -7.90 23.38 12.67
C TYR A 198 -8.42 24.20 13.85
N GLY A 199 -8.36 25.53 13.72
CA GLY A 199 -8.84 26.47 14.73
C GLY A 199 -7.72 26.94 15.64
N GLY A 200 -7.33 28.20 15.51
CA GLY A 200 -6.31 28.86 16.33
C GLY A 200 -6.71 29.02 17.79
N VAL A 201 -6.80 27.91 18.52
CA VAL A 201 -6.77 27.87 19.97
C VAL A 201 -5.60 26.99 20.37
N SER A 202 -4.49 27.66 20.67
CA SER A 202 -3.49 27.09 21.58
C SER A 202 -4.21 26.87 22.91
N SER A 203 -4.43 25.61 23.27
CA SER A 203 -4.54 25.28 24.69
C SER A 203 -3.33 24.45 25.03
N ALA A 204 -2.34 25.12 25.61
CA ALA A 204 -1.35 24.46 26.44
C ALA A 204 -2.10 23.88 27.66
N ALA A 205 -2.56 22.65 27.53
CA ALA A 205 -3.03 21.85 28.65
C ALA A 205 -2.72 20.38 28.31
N CYS A 206 -2.01 19.71 29.23
CA CYS A 206 -1.49 18.34 29.16
C CYS A 206 -0.14 18.15 28.45
N ALA A 207 0.87 18.89 28.91
CA ALA A 207 2.25 18.41 28.98
C ALA A 207 2.79 18.65 30.41
N ALA A 208 2.24 17.92 31.38
CA ALA A 208 2.81 17.71 32.72
C ALA A 208 2.06 16.58 33.43
N SER A 209 2.55 15.36 33.30
CA SER A 209 2.41 14.25 34.27
C SER A 209 3.25 13.06 33.78
N LEU A 210 4.56 13.21 33.87
CA LEU A 210 5.55 12.21 34.30
C LEU A 210 6.77 12.98 34.81
#